data_AF-A0A9C8ACN8-F1
#
_entry.id   AF-A0A9C8ACN8-F1
#
_cell.length_a   1.000
_cell.length_b   1.000
_cell.length_c   1.000
_cell.angle_alpha   90.00
_cell.angle_beta   90.00
_cell.angle_gamma   90.00
#
_symmetry.space_group_name_H-M   'P 1'
#
loop_
_entity.id
_entity.type
_entity.pdbx_description
1 polymer ?
#
loop_
_entity_poly.entity_id
_entity_poly.type
_entity_poly.pdbx_seq_one_letter_code
_entity_poly.pdbx_strand_id
1 'polypeptide(L)'
;MDATEAIDVVVSFDTTGSMYPCLTQVRRNVKSLIKRLFKDIPGIRIGIIAHGDYCDAGNPYITKMLDLSTNESAICDFVQRVEPTFGGDSPECYELVLHEARSLSWIAGKSKVLVLIGDDVPHGPTYPMNTKNINWRNELGLLLEAGINVYAVQALGRRHATAFYREVAEKTGGFHLELNQFATVVDMIMAVCFKQYGDIQLQQFEEELANNGRINRQVDKIIGTLMGREESERFTDDVGELGAVDGGRFQVLEVDADVPIKKFVLDNGLTFKTGRGFYEFTKRVKVQANKEVILQDLKTGDLFSGDKARQMAGIPIGESCNVSPLSCPGYRVFIQSTSYNRKLLAGTKFLYEIDDWVD
;
A
#
# COMPACT_ATOMS: atom_id res chain seq x y z
N MET A 1 -32.73 -4.75 -4.93
CA MET A 1 -31.90 -3.91 -5.81
C MET A 1 -32.10 -4.41 -7.22
N ASP A 2 -32.19 -3.50 -8.19
CA ASP A 2 -32.14 -3.89 -9.60
C ASP A 2 -30.77 -4.52 -9.86
N ALA A 3 -30.74 -5.76 -10.35
CA ALA A 3 -29.49 -6.48 -10.60
C ALA A 3 -28.60 -5.74 -11.61
N THR A 4 -29.19 -4.90 -12.48
CA THR A 4 -28.45 -4.11 -13.48
C THR A 4 -27.56 -3.02 -12.89
N GLU A 5 -27.84 -2.56 -11.66
CA GLU A 5 -27.05 -1.51 -10.96
C GLU A 5 -26.01 -2.09 -9.99
N ALA A 6 -25.88 -3.42 -9.91
CA ALA A 6 -24.95 -4.05 -8.98
C ALA A 6 -23.49 -3.72 -9.31
N ILE A 7 -22.70 -3.45 -8.27
CA ILE A 7 -21.27 -3.22 -8.35
C ILE A 7 -20.57 -4.27 -7.49
N ASP A 8 -19.88 -5.20 -8.14
CA ASP A 8 -19.12 -6.22 -7.45
C ASP A 8 -17.65 -5.81 -7.36
N VAL A 9 -17.14 -5.68 -6.15
CA VAL A 9 -15.72 -5.44 -5.89
C VAL A 9 -15.18 -6.56 -5.02
N VAL A 10 -14.24 -7.33 -5.55
CA VAL A 10 -13.47 -8.30 -4.77
C VAL A 10 -12.10 -7.72 -4.52
N VAL A 11 -11.67 -7.67 -3.26
CA VAL A 11 -10.31 -7.22 -2.92
C VAL A 11 -9.50 -8.42 -2.49
N SER A 12 -8.43 -8.70 -3.23
CA SER A 12 -7.41 -9.66 -2.83
C SER A 12 -6.28 -8.94 -2.08
N PHE A 13 -5.95 -9.40 -0.89
CA PHE A 13 -4.85 -8.90 -0.09
C PHE A 13 -3.83 -10.00 0.15
N ASP A 14 -2.60 -9.71 -0.23
CA ASP A 14 -1.41 -10.44 0.17
C ASP A 14 -1.23 -10.31 1.69
N THR A 15 -1.13 -11.46 2.36
CA THR A 15 -1.00 -11.53 3.81
C THR A 15 0.39 -11.96 4.27
N THR A 16 1.40 -11.97 3.39
CA THR A 16 2.79 -12.32 3.70
C THR A 16 3.55 -11.20 4.42
N GLY A 17 4.77 -11.51 4.87
CA GLY A 17 5.55 -10.69 5.79
C GLY A 17 5.79 -9.24 5.36
N SER A 18 6.04 -8.98 4.08
CA SER A 18 6.23 -7.61 3.55
C SER A 18 4.94 -6.79 3.58
N MET A 19 3.79 -7.45 3.53
CA MET A 19 2.46 -6.87 3.41
C MET A 19 1.70 -6.76 4.75
N TYR A 20 2.23 -7.32 5.85
CA TYR A 20 1.68 -7.15 7.20
C TYR A 20 1.38 -5.70 7.62
N PRO A 21 2.20 -4.69 7.29
CA PRO A 21 1.89 -3.31 7.67
C PRO A 21 0.69 -2.77 6.88
N CYS A 22 0.53 -3.18 5.62
CA CYS A 22 -0.68 -2.90 4.83
C CYS A 22 -1.91 -3.48 5.50
N LEU A 23 -1.87 -4.77 5.85
CA LEU A 23 -2.95 -5.46 6.55
C LEU A 23 -3.29 -4.76 7.89
N THR A 24 -2.28 -4.26 8.60
CA THR A 24 -2.46 -3.48 9.83
C THR A 24 -3.23 -2.17 9.56
N GLN A 25 -2.90 -1.43 8.50
CA GLN A 25 -3.63 -0.21 8.13
C GLN A 25 -5.08 -0.50 7.75
N VAL A 26 -5.32 -1.56 6.99
CA VAL A 26 -6.67 -1.99 6.62
C VAL A 26 -7.46 -2.37 7.88
N ARG A 27 -6.93 -3.19 8.79
CA ARG A 27 -7.61 -3.58 10.03
C ARG A 27 -7.97 -2.40 10.93
N ARG A 28 -7.11 -1.38 11.02
CA ARG A 28 -7.41 -0.17 11.80
C ARG A 28 -8.62 0.60 11.27
N ASN A 29 -8.84 0.56 9.96
CA ASN A 29 -9.81 1.41 9.28
C ASN A 29 -11.00 0.66 8.66
N VAL A 30 -11.00 -0.68 8.65
CA VAL A 30 -12.01 -1.48 7.92
C VAL A 30 -13.44 -1.13 8.33
N LYS A 31 -13.68 -0.89 9.62
CA LYS A 31 -15.04 -0.59 10.11
C LYS A 31 -15.56 0.75 9.58
N SER A 32 -14.74 1.78 9.53
CA SER A 32 -15.13 3.09 8.98
C SER A 32 -15.21 3.04 7.45
N LEU A 33 -14.27 2.35 6.80
CA LEU A 33 -14.23 2.11 5.36
C LEU A 33 -15.51 1.43 4.87
N ILE A 34 -15.84 0.25 5.41
CA ILE A 34 -17.00 -0.54 5.00
C ILE A 34 -18.30 0.24 5.24
N LYS A 35 -18.49 0.81 6.42
CA LYS A 35 -19.67 1.63 6.72
C LYS A 35 -19.85 2.78 5.73
N ARG A 36 -18.74 3.40 5.30
CA ARG A 36 -18.77 4.50 4.34
C ARG A 36 -19.12 3.99 2.93
N LEU A 37 -18.48 2.92 2.46
CA LEU A 37 -18.76 2.34 1.14
C LEU A 37 -20.23 1.96 0.97
N PHE A 38 -20.83 1.27 1.94
CA PHE A 38 -22.25 0.88 1.89
C PHE A 38 -23.22 2.07 1.97
N LYS A 39 -22.81 3.16 2.61
CA LYS A 39 -23.59 4.39 2.68
C LYS A 39 -23.54 5.19 1.37
N ASP A 40 -22.34 5.34 0.81
CA ASP A 40 -22.09 6.27 -0.29
C ASP A 40 -22.23 5.61 -1.68
N ILE A 41 -22.21 4.27 -1.75
CA ILE A 41 -22.29 3.49 -3.01
C ILE A 41 -23.43 2.46 -2.90
N PRO A 42 -24.68 2.86 -3.18
CA PRO A 42 -25.80 1.92 -3.22
C PRO A 42 -25.56 0.82 -4.26
N GLY A 43 -25.83 -0.43 -3.89
CA GLY A 43 -25.68 -1.58 -4.81
C GLY A 43 -24.30 -2.24 -4.80
N ILE A 44 -23.35 -1.74 -4.01
CA ILE A 44 -22.05 -2.39 -3.86
C ILE A 44 -22.16 -3.73 -3.11
N ARG A 45 -21.46 -4.75 -3.59
CA ARG A 45 -21.17 -5.99 -2.88
C ARG A 45 -19.67 -6.17 -2.81
N ILE A 46 -19.18 -6.59 -1.65
CA ILE A 46 -17.75 -6.71 -1.39
C ILE A 46 -17.41 -8.16 -1.11
N GLY A 47 -16.47 -8.71 -1.86
CA GLY A 47 -15.81 -9.98 -1.57
C GLY A 47 -14.36 -9.75 -1.17
N ILE A 48 -13.76 -10.71 -0.47
CA ILE A 48 -12.36 -10.61 -0.03
C ILE A 48 -11.65 -11.93 -0.27
N ILE A 49 -10.44 -11.87 -0.82
CA ILE A 49 -9.51 -12.99 -0.88
C ILE A 49 -8.29 -12.60 -0.04
N ALA A 50 -7.95 -13.37 0.97
CA ALA A 50 -6.66 -13.27 1.64
C ALA A 50 -5.78 -14.41 1.14
N HIS A 51 -4.53 -14.13 0.81
CA HIS A 51 -3.63 -15.13 0.27
C HIS A 51 -2.21 -14.98 0.81
N GLY A 52 -1.56 -16.11 1.08
CA GLY A 52 -0.12 -16.21 1.29
C GLY A 52 0.53 -16.91 0.11
N ASP A 53 1.35 -17.92 0.42
CA ASP A 53 1.96 -18.80 -0.58
C ASP A 53 1.54 -20.26 -0.39
N TYR A 54 1.89 -21.10 -1.37
CA TYR A 54 1.72 -22.54 -1.29
C TYR A 54 2.38 -23.18 -0.05
N CYS A 55 3.48 -22.62 0.47
CA CYS A 55 4.12 -23.14 1.68
C CYS A 55 3.27 -22.96 2.95
N ASP A 56 2.30 -22.03 2.94
CA ASP A 56 1.40 -21.76 4.06
C ASP A 56 0.24 -22.77 4.14
N ALA A 57 0.22 -23.77 3.25
CA ALA A 57 -0.76 -24.84 3.26
C ALA A 57 -0.84 -25.56 4.62
N GLY A 58 -2.00 -25.47 5.26
CA GLY A 58 -2.26 -26.11 6.55
C GLY A 58 -1.71 -25.36 7.76
N ASN A 59 -0.95 -24.27 7.56
CA ASN A 59 -0.55 -23.36 8.62
C ASN A 59 -0.06 -22.02 8.04
N PRO A 60 -0.84 -20.93 8.11
CA PRO A 60 -2.25 -20.89 8.52
C PRO A 60 -3.21 -21.26 7.38
N TYR A 61 -2.91 -20.92 6.12
CA TYR A 61 -3.70 -21.20 4.91
C TYR A 61 -2.97 -20.73 3.65
N ILE A 62 -3.30 -21.28 2.47
CA ILE A 62 -2.87 -20.70 1.18
C ILE A 62 -3.78 -19.52 0.82
N THR A 63 -5.09 -19.77 0.76
CA THR A 63 -6.12 -18.75 0.54
C THR A 63 -7.28 -18.88 1.55
N LYS A 64 -7.89 -17.74 1.87
CA LYS A 64 -9.19 -17.64 2.56
C LYS A 64 -10.07 -16.68 1.79
N MET A 65 -11.34 -17.01 1.63
CA MET A 65 -12.27 -16.19 0.86
C MET A 65 -13.53 -15.86 1.66
N LEU A 66 -13.96 -14.60 1.55
CA LEU A 66 -15.31 -14.16 1.84
C LEU A 66 -16.00 -13.89 0.49
N ASP A 67 -17.10 -14.60 0.24
CA ASP A 67 -17.89 -14.39 -0.96
C ASP A 67 -18.54 -12.98 -0.98
N LEU A 68 -18.90 -12.52 -2.18
CA LEU A 68 -19.52 -11.22 -2.41
C LEU A 68 -20.76 -11.02 -1.53
N SER A 69 -20.67 -10.06 -0.62
CA SER A 69 -21.67 -9.84 0.43
C SER A 69 -22.03 -8.37 0.58
N THR A 70 -23.23 -8.14 1.13
CA THR A 70 -23.67 -6.83 1.64
C THR A 70 -23.67 -6.76 3.17
N ASN A 71 -23.19 -7.82 3.84
CA ASN A 71 -23.15 -7.88 5.30
C ASN A 71 -21.89 -7.19 5.84
N GLU A 72 -22.05 -5.93 6.26
CA GLU A 72 -20.96 -5.12 6.84
C GLU A 72 -20.21 -5.83 7.97
N SER A 73 -20.93 -6.54 8.86
CA SER A 73 -20.31 -7.25 9.99
C SER A 73 -19.44 -8.40 9.50
N ALA A 74 -19.95 -9.22 8.56
CA ALA A 74 -19.20 -10.35 8.04
C ALA A 74 -17.91 -9.92 7.34
N ILE A 75 -17.96 -8.82 6.58
CA ILE A 75 -16.80 -8.23 5.90
C ILE A 75 -15.77 -7.72 6.93
N CYS A 76 -16.23 -6.96 7.94
CA CYS A 76 -15.36 -6.48 9.00
C CYS A 76 -14.73 -7.64 9.79
N ASP A 77 -15.53 -8.63 10.18
CA ASP A 77 -15.10 -9.80 10.95
C ASP A 77 -14.06 -10.62 10.17
N PHE A 78 -14.24 -10.79 8.85
CA PHE A 78 -13.28 -11.49 8.01
C PHE A 78 -11.91 -10.81 8.04
N VAL A 79 -11.84 -9.51 7.76
CA VAL A 79 -10.59 -8.73 7.75
C VAL A 79 -9.91 -8.70 9.12
N GLN A 80 -10.69 -8.64 10.20
CA GLN A 80 -10.14 -8.63 11.56
C GLN A 80 -9.56 -9.98 11.97
N ARG A 81 -10.11 -11.09 11.46
CA ARG A 81 -9.76 -12.45 11.91
C ARG A 81 -8.75 -13.16 11.02
N VAL A 82 -8.65 -12.77 9.76
CA VAL A 82 -7.70 -13.41 8.83
C VAL A 82 -6.29 -13.31 9.39
N GLU A 83 -5.55 -14.40 9.43
CA GLU A 83 -4.22 -14.47 10.05
C GLU A 83 -3.16 -14.00 9.06
N PRO A 84 -2.04 -13.41 9.52
CA PRO A 84 -0.86 -13.25 8.68
C PRO A 84 -0.29 -14.60 8.23
N THR A 85 0.21 -14.70 7.00
CA THR A 85 0.90 -15.87 6.42
C THR A 85 2.40 -15.63 6.37
N PHE A 86 3.20 -16.68 6.18
CA PHE A 86 4.65 -16.54 6.29
C PHE A 86 5.28 -16.02 5.00
N GLY A 87 4.85 -16.55 3.85
CA GLY A 87 5.66 -16.49 2.62
C GLY A 87 6.87 -17.43 2.74
N GLY A 88 7.26 -18.07 1.64
CA GLY A 88 8.33 -19.08 1.63
C GLY A 88 9.51 -18.68 0.76
N ASP A 89 9.21 -18.10 -0.38
CA ASP A 89 10.14 -17.50 -1.32
C ASP A 89 9.65 -16.11 -1.75
N SER A 90 10.19 -15.57 -2.85
CA SER A 90 9.85 -14.20 -3.29
C SER A 90 8.54 -14.14 -4.09
N PRO A 91 8.27 -15.03 -5.08
CA PRO A 91 6.97 -15.08 -5.71
C PRO A 91 5.87 -15.57 -4.76
N GLU A 92 4.64 -15.11 -5.00
CA GLU A 92 3.47 -15.44 -4.19
C GLU A 92 2.37 -16.10 -5.06
N CYS A 93 1.32 -16.66 -4.45
CA CYS A 93 0.31 -17.43 -5.21
C CYS A 93 -0.74 -16.58 -5.98
N TYR A 94 -0.34 -15.47 -6.61
CA TYR A 94 -1.29 -14.60 -7.32
C TYR A 94 -2.00 -15.31 -8.48
N GLU A 95 -1.37 -16.29 -9.13
CA GLU A 95 -2.03 -17.12 -10.14
C GLU A 95 -3.18 -17.94 -9.56
N LEU A 96 -3.04 -18.44 -8.33
CA LEU A 96 -4.10 -19.12 -7.62
C LEU A 96 -5.24 -18.15 -7.25
N VAL A 97 -4.91 -16.94 -6.82
CA VAL A 97 -5.92 -15.89 -6.56
C VAL A 97 -6.75 -15.61 -7.81
N LEU A 98 -6.12 -15.41 -8.96
CA LEU A 98 -6.81 -15.16 -10.23
C LEU A 98 -7.71 -16.33 -10.62
N HIS A 99 -7.25 -17.57 -10.37
CA HIS A 99 -8.03 -18.78 -10.59
C HIS A 99 -9.26 -18.87 -9.66
N GLU A 100 -9.07 -18.68 -8.36
CA GLU A 100 -10.13 -18.83 -7.36
C GLU A 100 -11.15 -17.70 -7.39
N ALA A 101 -10.74 -16.48 -7.77
CA ALA A 101 -11.64 -15.34 -7.90
C ALA A 101 -12.82 -15.63 -8.84
N ARG A 102 -12.63 -16.48 -9.87
CA ARG A 102 -13.72 -16.87 -10.80
C ARG A 102 -14.84 -17.69 -10.15
N SER A 103 -14.56 -18.32 -9.00
CA SER A 103 -15.52 -19.17 -8.29
C SER A 103 -16.48 -18.40 -7.37
N LEU A 104 -16.24 -17.10 -7.16
CA LEU A 104 -17.09 -16.24 -6.34
C LEU A 104 -18.44 -15.97 -7.02
N SER A 105 -19.44 -15.58 -6.22
CA SER A 105 -20.82 -15.38 -6.66
C SER A 105 -21.04 -14.03 -7.36
N TRP A 106 -20.25 -13.76 -8.40
CA TRP A 106 -20.39 -12.56 -9.25
C TRP A 106 -21.78 -12.49 -9.88
N ILE A 107 -22.38 -11.30 -9.89
CA ILE A 107 -23.64 -11.06 -10.61
C ILE A 107 -23.41 -10.19 -11.82
N ALA A 108 -24.18 -10.44 -12.88
CA ALA A 108 -24.27 -9.49 -13.98
C ALA A 108 -24.84 -8.17 -13.44
N GLY A 109 -24.21 -7.06 -13.78
CA GLY A 109 -24.54 -5.74 -13.28
C GLY A 109 -23.69 -4.68 -13.95
N LYS A 110 -23.54 -3.54 -13.29
CA LYS A 110 -22.82 -2.37 -13.79
C LYS A 110 -21.32 -2.59 -13.89
N SER A 111 -20.73 -3.29 -12.92
CA SER A 111 -19.28 -3.55 -12.91
C SER A 111 -18.92 -4.77 -12.07
N LYS A 112 -17.83 -5.45 -12.49
CA LYS A 112 -17.15 -6.52 -11.74
C LYS A 112 -15.66 -6.25 -11.75
N VAL A 113 -15.09 -5.98 -10.58
CA VAL A 113 -13.66 -5.70 -10.44
C VAL A 113 -13.02 -6.57 -9.37
N LEU A 114 -11.90 -7.19 -9.74
CA LEU A 114 -10.94 -7.77 -8.80
C LEU A 114 -9.81 -6.76 -8.56
N VAL A 115 -9.63 -6.32 -7.33
CA VAL A 115 -8.51 -5.49 -6.90
C VAL A 115 -7.44 -6.42 -6.34
N LEU A 116 -6.34 -6.62 -7.05
CA LEU A 116 -5.23 -7.49 -6.65
C LEU A 116 -4.15 -6.64 -5.97
N ILE A 117 -4.00 -6.76 -4.66
CA ILE A 117 -3.02 -6.00 -3.87
C ILE A 117 -1.91 -6.95 -3.39
N GLY A 118 -0.68 -6.68 -3.80
CA GLY A 118 0.54 -7.41 -3.41
C GLY A 118 1.80 -6.63 -3.80
N ASP A 119 2.98 -7.17 -3.54
CA ASP A 119 4.26 -6.52 -3.85
C ASP A 119 5.22 -7.35 -4.74
N ASP A 120 4.86 -8.56 -5.17
CA ASP A 120 5.76 -9.44 -5.95
C ASP A 120 5.13 -10.00 -7.25
N VAL A 121 5.68 -11.09 -7.81
CA VAL A 121 5.20 -11.79 -9.02
C VAL A 121 4.56 -13.15 -8.68
N PRO A 122 3.71 -13.71 -9.57
CA PRO A 122 3.15 -15.04 -9.37
C PRO A 122 4.18 -16.15 -9.58
N HIS A 123 3.88 -17.33 -9.04
CA HIS A 123 4.58 -18.55 -9.39
C HIS A 123 4.33 -18.97 -10.85
N GLY A 124 5.33 -19.60 -11.46
CA GLY A 124 5.22 -20.17 -12.79
C GLY A 124 4.36 -21.44 -12.83
N PRO A 125 3.83 -21.84 -14.01
CA PRO A 125 3.07 -23.08 -14.16
C PRO A 125 3.89 -24.34 -13.91
N THR A 126 5.22 -24.26 -13.97
CA THR A 126 6.14 -25.38 -13.66
C THR A 126 6.66 -25.36 -12.22
N TYR A 127 6.19 -24.44 -11.38
CA TYR A 127 6.57 -24.39 -9.98
C TYR A 127 6.08 -25.66 -9.26
N PRO A 128 6.92 -26.37 -8.48
CA PRO A 128 6.57 -27.68 -7.93
C PRO A 128 5.30 -27.72 -7.06
N MET A 129 4.99 -26.63 -6.34
CA MET A 129 3.78 -26.58 -5.49
C MET A 129 2.54 -26.11 -6.26
N ASN A 130 2.69 -25.50 -7.43
CA ASN A 130 1.61 -25.22 -8.37
C ASN A 130 1.19 -26.50 -9.12
N THR A 131 0.64 -27.46 -8.37
CA THR A 131 0.26 -28.79 -8.86
C THR A 131 -0.82 -28.78 -9.94
N LYS A 132 -1.56 -27.68 -10.06
CA LYS A 132 -2.57 -27.45 -11.10
C LYS A 132 -1.99 -26.84 -12.38
N ASN A 133 -0.70 -26.52 -12.42
CA ASN A 133 -0.01 -25.84 -13.51
C ASN A 133 -0.73 -24.56 -13.95
N ILE A 134 -1.24 -23.79 -12.99
CA ILE A 134 -1.99 -22.57 -13.25
C ILE A 134 -1.07 -21.57 -13.94
N ASN A 135 -1.55 -20.99 -15.04
CA ASN A 135 -0.88 -19.90 -15.72
C ASN A 135 -1.71 -18.65 -15.58
N TRP A 136 -1.18 -17.65 -14.85
CA TRP A 136 -1.90 -16.42 -14.56
C TRP A 136 -2.41 -15.71 -15.83
N ARG A 137 -1.67 -15.76 -16.96
CA ARG A 137 -2.12 -15.13 -18.22
C ARG A 137 -3.36 -15.79 -18.80
N ASN A 138 -3.50 -17.11 -18.63
CA ASN A 138 -4.71 -17.83 -19.03
C ASN A 138 -5.87 -17.44 -18.10
N GLU A 139 -5.62 -17.33 -16.79
CA GLU A 139 -6.63 -16.91 -15.82
C GLU A 139 -7.13 -15.48 -16.08
N LEU A 140 -6.26 -14.55 -16.50
CA LEU A 140 -6.69 -13.22 -16.92
C LEU A 140 -7.63 -13.26 -18.13
N GLY A 141 -7.37 -14.12 -19.11
CA GLY A 141 -8.27 -14.32 -20.26
C GLY A 141 -9.65 -14.80 -19.80
N LEU A 142 -9.69 -15.78 -18.89
CA LEU A 142 -10.93 -16.32 -18.35
C LEU A 142 -11.70 -15.31 -17.47
N LEU A 143 -11.00 -14.45 -16.72
CA LEU A 143 -11.60 -13.35 -15.97
C LEU A 143 -12.21 -12.31 -16.91
N LEU A 144 -11.49 -11.93 -17.97
CA LEU A 144 -11.99 -10.98 -18.96
C LEU A 144 -13.23 -11.53 -19.70
N GLU A 145 -13.22 -12.81 -20.08
CA GLU A 145 -14.39 -13.48 -20.67
C GLU A 145 -15.62 -13.47 -19.74
N ALA A 146 -15.40 -13.52 -18.42
CA ALA A 146 -16.45 -13.39 -17.40
C ALA A 146 -16.89 -11.93 -17.13
N GLY A 147 -16.27 -10.97 -17.81
CA GLY A 147 -16.49 -9.53 -17.65
C GLY A 147 -15.90 -8.96 -16.36
N ILE A 148 -14.83 -9.56 -15.84
CA ILE A 148 -14.14 -9.12 -14.61
C ILE A 148 -12.84 -8.42 -14.99
N ASN A 149 -12.77 -7.11 -14.72
CA ASN A 149 -11.52 -6.35 -14.88
C ASN A 149 -10.63 -6.54 -13.64
N VAL A 150 -9.31 -6.57 -13.81
CA VAL A 150 -8.36 -6.71 -12.70
C VAL A 150 -7.59 -5.42 -12.51
N TYR A 151 -7.77 -4.80 -11.34
CA TYR A 151 -7.04 -3.62 -10.94
C TYR A 151 -5.81 -4.09 -10.15
N ALA A 152 -4.65 -3.95 -10.77
CA ALA A 152 -3.38 -4.45 -10.28
C ALA A 152 -2.74 -3.38 -9.39
N VAL A 153 -2.79 -3.56 -8.08
CA VAL A 153 -2.23 -2.66 -7.08
C VAL A 153 -0.85 -3.18 -6.66
N GLN A 154 0.19 -2.54 -7.17
CA GLN A 154 1.58 -2.86 -6.85
C GLN A 154 2.00 -2.10 -5.58
N ALA A 155 2.23 -2.81 -4.49
CA ALA A 155 2.80 -2.25 -3.28
C ALA A 155 4.33 -2.17 -3.33
N LEU A 156 4.90 -1.26 -2.54
CA LEU A 156 6.34 -1.08 -2.32
C LEU A 156 7.20 -0.75 -3.56
N GLY A 157 6.60 -0.61 -4.74
CA GLY A 157 7.30 -0.19 -5.95
C GLY A 157 8.40 -1.15 -6.42
N ARG A 158 8.34 -2.45 -6.07
CA ARG A 158 9.37 -3.43 -6.44
C ARG A 158 9.49 -3.56 -7.97
N ARG A 159 10.57 -3.04 -8.54
CA ARG A 159 10.73 -2.86 -9.99
C ARG A 159 10.63 -4.16 -10.79
N HIS A 160 11.10 -5.28 -10.23
CA HIS A 160 11.03 -6.58 -10.89
C HIS A 160 9.58 -7.04 -11.13
N ALA A 161 8.65 -6.64 -10.27
CA ALA A 161 7.24 -6.99 -10.37
C ALA A 161 6.42 -6.04 -11.27
N THR A 162 6.93 -4.84 -11.59
CA THR A 162 6.18 -3.83 -12.35
C THR A 162 5.65 -4.34 -13.69
N ALA A 163 6.41 -5.17 -14.40
CA ALA A 163 5.97 -5.74 -15.67
C ALA A 163 4.74 -6.66 -15.50
N PHE A 164 4.68 -7.44 -14.42
CA PHE A 164 3.55 -8.28 -14.10
C PHE A 164 2.29 -7.46 -13.84
N TYR A 165 2.34 -6.48 -12.94
CA TYR A 165 1.18 -5.64 -12.61
C TYR A 165 0.66 -4.85 -13.81
N ARG A 166 1.56 -4.33 -14.65
CA ARG A 166 1.18 -3.63 -15.89
C ARG A 166 0.47 -4.57 -16.86
N GLU A 167 1.01 -5.77 -17.09
CA GLU A 167 0.41 -6.73 -18.01
C GLU A 167 -0.96 -7.23 -17.50
N VAL A 168 -1.15 -7.37 -16.18
CA VAL A 168 -2.46 -7.70 -15.57
C VAL A 168 -3.51 -6.64 -15.91
N ALA A 169 -3.17 -5.36 -15.71
CA ALA A 169 -4.05 -4.24 -16.01
C ALA A 169 -4.38 -4.18 -17.51
N GLU A 170 -3.36 -4.22 -18.37
CA GLU A 170 -3.52 -4.14 -19.83
C GLU A 170 -4.38 -5.28 -20.39
N LYS A 171 -4.12 -6.53 -19.96
CA LYS A 171 -4.85 -7.70 -20.47
C LYS A 171 -6.31 -7.73 -20.07
N THR A 172 -6.68 -7.09 -18.96
CA THR A 172 -8.06 -7.13 -18.44
C THR A 172 -8.79 -5.81 -18.63
N GLY A 173 -8.17 -4.79 -19.24
CA GLY A 173 -8.74 -3.44 -19.32
C GLY A 173 -8.90 -2.77 -17.95
N GLY A 174 -8.13 -3.20 -16.95
CA GLY A 174 -8.09 -2.59 -15.62
C GLY A 174 -7.01 -1.50 -15.50
N PHE A 175 -6.59 -1.22 -14.28
CA PHE A 175 -5.58 -0.20 -13.98
C PHE A 175 -4.40 -0.78 -13.21
N HIS A 176 -3.20 -0.28 -13.50
CA HIS A 176 -2.02 -0.48 -12.66
C HIS A 176 -1.92 0.70 -11.70
N LEU A 177 -2.02 0.43 -10.40
CA LEU A 177 -1.96 1.44 -9.34
C LEU A 177 -0.76 1.16 -8.43
N GLU A 178 -0.13 2.20 -7.90
CA GLU A 178 1.02 2.08 -7.00
C GLU A 178 0.63 2.37 -5.55
N LEU A 179 0.93 1.44 -4.64
CA LEU A 179 0.76 1.56 -3.19
C LEU A 179 2.12 1.67 -2.50
N ASN A 180 2.77 2.83 -2.65
CA ASN A 180 4.05 3.15 -2.06
C ASN A 180 3.95 3.44 -0.54
N GLN A 181 2.90 4.15 -0.10
CA GLN A 181 2.58 4.34 1.32
C GLN A 181 1.35 3.53 1.71
N PHE A 182 1.47 2.59 2.63
CA PHE A 182 0.36 1.75 3.10
C PHE A 182 -0.74 2.55 3.81
N ALA A 183 -0.42 3.71 4.38
CA ALA A 183 -1.44 4.62 4.92
C ALA A 183 -2.48 5.06 3.87
N THR A 184 -2.12 5.02 2.58
CA THR A 184 -2.98 5.40 1.45
C THR A 184 -3.95 4.29 1.02
N VAL A 185 -3.79 3.05 1.53
CA VAL A 185 -4.59 1.89 1.08
C VAL A 185 -6.10 2.12 1.21
N VAL A 186 -6.53 2.81 2.27
CA VAL A 186 -7.95 3.08 2.53
C VAL A 186 -8.51 4.04 1.48
N ASP A 187 -7.80 5.11 1.19
CA ASP A 187 -8.22 6.09 0.18
C ASP A 187 -8.18 5.49 -1.23
N MET A 188 -7.22 4.61 -1.51
CA MET A 188 -7.14 3.86 -2.76
C MET A 188 -8.37 2.96 -2.94
N ILE A 189 -8.73 2.16 -1.94
CA ILE A 189 -9.92 1.28 -2.02
C ILE A 189 -11.18 2.11 -2.21
N MET A 190 -11.33 3.22 -1.47
CA MET A 190 -12.44 4.16 -1.67
C MET A 190 -12.48 4.70 -3.10
N ALA A 191 -11.35 5.15 -3.64
CA ALA A 191 -11.25 5.67 -5.01
C ALA A 191 -11.62 4.62 -6.05
N VAL A 192 -11.15 3.37 -5.89
CA VAL A 192 -11.52 2.26 -6.78
C VAL A 192 -13.02 1.99 -6.74
N CYS A 193 -13.63 1.94 -5.55
CA CYS A 193 -15.07 1.72 -5.41
C CYS A 193 -15.87 2.88 -6.00
N PHE A 194 -15.48 4.13 -5.76
CA PHE A 194 -16.13 5.29 -6.36
C PHE A 194 -15.98 5.32 -7.88
N LYS A 195 -14.84 4.88 -8.43
CA LYS A 195 -14.67 4.70 -9.88
C LYS A 195 -15.71 3.75 -10.46
N GLN A 196 -16.01 2.64 -9.77
CA GLN A 196 -17.05 1.70 -10.23
C GLN A 196 -18.45 2.30 -10.16
N TYR A 197 -18.68 3.20 -9.22
CA TYR A 197 -19.95 3.91 -9.12
C TYR A 197 -20.09 4.98 -10.21
N GLY A 198 -19.02 5.72 -10.51
CA GLY A 198 -18.95 6.65 -11.63
C GLY A 198 -17.89 7.74 -11.44
N ASP A 199 -17.46 8.32 -12.55
CA ASP A 199 -16.39 9.34 -12.57
C ASP A 199 -16.77 10.61 -11.79
N ILE A 200 -18.06 10.97 -11.76
CA ILE A 200 -18.55 12.10 -10.97
C ILE A 200 -18.29 11.87 -9.48
N GLN A 201 -18.53 10.66 -8.97
CA GLN A 201 -18.34 10.36 -7.56
C GLN A 201 -16.87 10.22 -7.19
N LEU A 202 -16.04 9.68 -8.09
CA LEU A 202 -14.59 9.72 -7.90
C LEU A 202 -14.07 11.16 -7.83
N GLN A 203 -14.56 12.06 -8.70
CA GLN A 203 -14.18 13.47 -8.68
C GLN A 203 -14.64 14.17 -7.39
N GLN A 204 -15.86 13.91 -6.90
CA GLN A 204 -16.34 14.44 -5.63
C GLN A 204 -15.48 13.96 -4.44
N PHE A 205 -15.04 12.70 -4.49
CA PHE A 205 -14.12 12.16 -3.49
C PHE A 205 -12.74 12.82 -3.56
N GLU A 206 -12.21 13.10 -4.76
CA GLU A 206 -10.98 13.87 -4.96
C GLU A 206 -11.08 15.26 -4.30
N GLU A 207 -12.18 15.98 -4.54
CA GLU A 207 -12.43 17.30 -3.94
C GLU A 207 -12.53 17.25 -2.42
N GLU A 208 -13.19 16.22 -1.86
CA GLU A 208 -13.22 16.00 -0.41
C GLU A 208 -11.82 15.77 0.17
N LEU A 209 -11.00 14.94 -0.47
CA LEU A 209 -9.64 14.70 -0.03
C LEU A 209 -8.80 15.99 -0.08
N ALA A 210 -8.98 16.80 -1.13
CA ALA A 210 -8.27 18.08 -1.27
C ALA A 210 -8.67 19.06 -0.15
N ASN A 211 -9.97 19.21 0.11
CA ASN A 211 -10.49 20.08 1.17
C ASN A 211 -10.02 19.69 2.58
N ASN A 212 -9.72 18.40 2.78
CA ASN A 212 -9.19 17.88 4.04
C ASN A 212 -7.65 17.84 4.08
N GLY A 213 -6.96 18.35 3.06
CA GLY A 213 -5.49 18.33 2.99
C GLY A 213 -4.88 16.93 2.87
N ARG A 214 -5.63 15.97 2.30
CA ARG A 214 -5.25 14.56 2.18
C ARG A 214 -4.73 14.19 0.78
N ILE A 215 -4.71 15.14 -0.16
CA ILE A 215 -4.12 14.94 -1.49
C ILE A 215 -2.61 15.20 -1.41
N ASN A 216 -1.85 14.18 -1.76
CA ASN A 216 -0.41 14.23 -2.02
C ASN A 216 -0.13 13.63 -3.41
N ARG A 217 1.14 13.57 -3.85
CA ARG A 217 1.51 13.07 -5.18
C ARG A 217 0.95 11.68 -5.47
N GLN A 218 1.03 10.77 -4.49
CA GLN A 218 0.57 9.40 -4.67
C GLN A 218 -0.94 9.31 -4.85
N VAL A 219 -1.72 9.99 -4.00
CA VAL A 219 -3.19 9.99 -4.08
C VAL A 219 -3.66 10.62 -5.38
N ASP A 220 -3.02 11.72 -5.79
CA ASP A 220 -3.29 12.41 -7.04
C ASP A 220 -3.01 11.52 -8.26
N LYS A 221 -1.89 10.79 -8.26
CA LYS A 221 -1.54 9.82 -9.31
C LYS A 221 -2.55 8.67 -9.37
N ILE A 222 -3.01 8.14 -8.23
CA ILE A 222 -4.03 7.08 -8.16
C ILE A 222 -5.34 7.56 -8.79
N ILE A 223 -5.84 8.73 -8.37
CA ILE A 223 -7.10 9.28 -8.88
C ILE A 223 -6.96 9.64 -10.36
N GLY A 224 -5.86 10.28 -10.76
CA GLY A 224 -5.56 10.61 -12.15
C GLY A 224 -5.56 9.37 -13.04
N THR A 225 -4.92 8.29 -12.60
CA THR A 225 -4.89 7.00 -13.32
C THR A 225 -6.30 6.43 -13.47
N LEU A 226 -7.08 6.37 -12.39
CA LEU A 226 -8.47 5.89 -12.42
C LEU A 226 -9.37 6.74 -13.33
N MET A 227 -9.08 8.04 -13.46
CA MET A 227 -9.81 8.96 -14.35
C MET A 227 -9.27 8.98 -15.78
N GLY A 228 -8.20 8.23 -16.09
CA GLY A 228 -7.56 8.25 -17.41
C GLY A 228 -6.94 9.60 -17.77
N ARG A 229 -6.51 10.38 -16.76
CA ARG A 229 -5.84 11.68 -16.93
C ARG A 229 -4.34 11.48 -17.14
N GLU A 230 -3.72 12.42 -17.83
CA GLU A 230 -2.26 12.54 -17.84
C GLU A 230 -1.70 12.89 -16.45
N GLU A 231 -0.40 12.73 -16.27
CA GLU A 231 0.27 13.05 -15.01
C GLU A 231 0.07 14.53 -14.66
N SER A 232 -0.28 14.76 -13.40
CA SER A 232 -0.68 16.06 -12.90
C SER A 232 0.51 16.98 -12.68
N GLU A 233 0.38 18.23 -13.14
CA GLU A 233 1.35 19.29 -12.87
C GLU A 233 1.29 19.84 -11.44
N ARG A 234 0.37 19.36 -10.57
CA ARG A 234 0.18 19.85 -9.19
C ARG A 234 1.46 19.78 -8.34
N PHE A 235 2.37 18.89 -8.70
CA PHE A 235 3.56 18.55 -7.93
C PHE A 235 4.85 18.54 -8.77
N THR A 236 4.90 19.27 -9.90
CA THR A 236 6.10 19.34 -10.77
C THR A 236 7.14 20.37 -10.32
N ASP A 237 7.04 20.86 -9.08
CA ASP A 237 8.01 21.80 -8.51
C ASP A 237 9.44 21.23 -8.61
N ASP A 238 10.41 22.08 -9.01
CA ASP A 238 11.82 21.75 -9.27
C ASP A 238 12.48 21.17 -7.99
N VAL A 239 12.49 19.85 -7.89
CA VAL A 239 13.28 19.07 -6.93
C VAL A 239 14.73 19.15 -7.36
N GLY A 240 15.42 20.24 -7.00
CA GLY A 240 16.79 20.56 -7.43
C GLY A 240 17.85 19.47 -7.16
N GLU A 241 18.96 19.78 -6.50
CA GLU A 241 20.04 18.78 -6.25
C GLU A 241 19.68 17.73 -5.17
N LEU A 242 18.41 17.56 -4.81
CA LEU A 242 17.97 16.61 -3.79
C LEU A 242 17.93 15.20 -4.37
N GLY A 243 18.61 14.26 -3.70
CA GLY A 243 18.58 12.86 -4.08
C GLY A 243 17.21 12.25 -3.77
N ALA A 244 16.34 12.16 -4.78
CA ALA A 244 15.03 11.54 -4.66
C ALA A 244 15.16 10.12 -4.13
N VAL A 245 14.36 9.80 -3.12
CA VAL A 245 14.23 8.46 -2.59
C VAL A 245 13.05 7.80 -3.28
N ASP A 246 13.21 6.54 -3.65
CA ASP A 246 12.12 5.76 -4.21
C ASP A 246 10.93 5.68 -3.23
N GLY A 247 9.72 5.94 -3.74
CA GLY A 247 8.52 6.08 -2.92
C GLY A 247 8.19 4.83 -2.09
N GLY A 248 8.62 3.65 -2.54
CA GLY A 248 8.39 2.37 -1.86
C GLY A 248 9.40 2.02 -0.77
N ARG A 249 10.55 2.71 -0.70
CA ARG A 249 11.65 2.38 0.24
C ARG A 249 11.23 2.51 1.71
N PHE A 250 10.46 3.54 2.04
CA PHE A 250 10.08 3.85 3.41
C PHE A 250 8.57 3.85 3.60
N GLN A 251 8.10 3.39 4.76
CA GLN A 251 6.77 3.72 5.25
C GLN A 251 6.84 4.87 6.24
N VAL A 252 5.97 5.85 6.05
CA VAL A 252 5.77 6.97 6.98
C VAL A 252 4.66 6.59 7.97
N LEU A 253 5.01 6.47 9.25
CA LEU A 253 4.10 6.04 10.31
C LEU A 253 3.83 7.15 11.33
N GLU A 254 2.58 7.24 11.79
CA GLU A 254 2.19 8.13 12.90
C GLU A 254 2.51 7.51 14.26
N VAL A 255 3.14 8.30 15.12
CA VAL A 255 3.47 7.89 16.49
C VAL A 255 2.37 8.41 17.42
N ASP A 256 1.41 7.56 17.75
CA ASP A 256 0.27 7.92 18.60
C ASP A 256 0.64 8.10 20.08
N ALA A 257 1.67 7.39 20.52
CA ALA A 257 2.10 7.37 21.91
C ALA A 257 3.62 7.23 22.01
N ASP A 258 4.13 7.74 23.13
CA ASP A 258 5.53 7.65 23.53
C ASP A 258 5.98 6.18 23.67
N VAL A 259 6.86 5.69 22.78
CA VAL A 259 7.16 4.25 22.68
C VAL A 259 8.58 3.97 22.17
N PRO A 260 9.27 2.91 22.62
CA PRO A 260 10.55 2.50 22.03
C PRO A 260 10.40 2.03 20.57
N ILE A 261 11.36 2.37 19.71
CA ILE A 261 11.37 2.00 18.28
C ILE A 261 11.05 0.52 18.06
N LYS A 262 11.73 -0.40 18.74
CA LYS A 262 11.51 -1.83 18.51
C LYS A 262 10.07 -2.25 18.77
N LYS A 263 9.46 -1.73 19.84
CA LYS A 263 8.06 -2.01 20.16
C LYS A 263 7.14 -1.42 19.09
N PHE A 264 7.36 -0.16 18.70
CA PHE A 264 6.54 0.51 17.67
C PHE A 264 6.56 -0.22 16.33
N VAL A 265 7.73 -0.67 15.89
CA VAL A 265 7.89 -1.43 14.64
C VAL A 265 7.07 -2.72 14.69
N LEU A 266 7.23 -3.51 15.75
CA LEU A 266 6.50 -4.78 15.92
C LEU A 266 4.98 -4.56 16.05
N ASP A 267 4.54 -3.53 16.78
CA ASP A 267 3.12 -3.19 16.95
C ASP A 267 2.46 -2.72 15.62
N ASN A 268 3.26 -2.30 14.64
CA ASN A 268 2.80 -1.93 13.29
C ASN A 268 2.96 -3.08 12.26
N GLY A 269 3.21 -4.31 12.73
CA GLY A 269 3.35 -5.47 11.85
C GLY A 269 4.64 -5.52 11.05
N LEU A 270 5.64 -4.69 11.39
CA LEU A 270 6.93 -4.65 10.70
C LEU A 270 7.96 -5.56 11.37
N THR A 271 8.87 -6.12 10.57
CA THR A 271 10.04 -6.85 11.08
C THR A 271 11.12 -5.88 11.55
N PHE A 272 11.51 -5.97 12.82
CA PHE A 272 12.55 -5.11 13.39
C PHE A 272 13.95 -5.48 12.92
N LYS A 273 14.66 -4.51 12.33
CA LYS A 273 16.08 -4.55 11.97
C LYS A 273 16.75 -3.24 12.39
N THR A 274 17.96 -3.37 12.95
CA THR A 274 18.74 -2.22 13.41
C THR A 274 19.18 -1.37 12.23
N GLY A 275 19.06 -0.04 12.35
CA GLY A 275 19.48 0.91 11.31
C GLY A 275 18.39 1.31 10.32
N ARG A 276 17.21 0.67 10.37
CA ARG A 276 16.11 0.94 9.43
C ARG A 276 15.08 1.96 9.88
N GLY A 277 15.12 2.33 11.16
CA GLY A 277 14.20 3.28 11.75
C GLY A 277 14.76 4.70 11.75
N PHE A 278 13.95 5.67 11.35
CA PHE A 278 14.31 7.09 11.35
C PHE A 278 13.29 7.88 12.15
N TYR A 279 13.77 8.58 13.19
CA TYR A 279 12.91 9.38 14.05
C TYR A 279 12.89 10.83 13.58
N GLU A 280 11.75 11.51 13.74
CA GLU A 280 11.63 12.93 13.46
C GLU A 280 12.56 13.77 14.36
N PHE A 281 13.31 14.69 13.74
CA PHE A 281 14.30 15.51 14.41
C PHE A 281 13.65 16.69 15.14
N THR A 282 13.15 16.44 16.35
CA THR A 282 12.38 17.42 17.14
C THR A 282 13.14 18.06 18.29
N LYS A 283 14.34 17.56 18.63
CA LYS A 283 15.15 18.08 19.75
C LYS A 283 16.64 17.85 19.53
N ARG A 284 17.45 18.54 20.33
CA ARG A 284 18.91 18.42 20.30
C ARG A 284 19.37 16.97 20.50
N VAL A 285 20.20 16.48 19.60
CA VAL A 285 20.76 15.11 19.63
C VAL A 285 22.19 15.08 19.10
N LYS A 286 22.95 14.06 19.51
CA LYS A 286 24.21 13.70 18.83
C LYS A 286 23.89 12.92 17.57
N VAL A 287 24.32 13.42 16.42
CA VAL A 287 24.20 12.74 15.12
C VAL A 287 25.59 12.30 14.69
N GLN A 288 25.75 11.03 14.32
CA GLN A 288 27.04 10.49 13.85
C GLN A 288 27.21 10.79 12.36
N ALA A 289 28.46 10.87 11.91
CA ALA A 289 28.82 11.16 10.52
C ALA A 289 28.12 10.24 9.51
N ASN A 290 28.00 8.95 9.87
CA ASN A 290 27.44 7.90 9.02
C ASN A 290 25.91 7.76 9.10
N LYS A 291 25.20 8.57 9.89
CA LYS A 291 23.73 8.50 9.93
C LYS A 291 23.14 9.10 8.67
N GLU A 292 22.22 8.38 8.05
CA GLU A 292 21.41 8.92 6.97
C GLU A 292 20.39 9.94 7.52
N VAL A 293 20.12 10.98 6.73
CA VAL A 293 19.14 12.03 7.00
C VAL A 293 18.16 12.05 5.84
N ILE A 294 16.87 11.97 6.15
CA ILE A 294 15.80 12.00 5.17
C ILE A 294 14.98 13.27 5.38
N LEU A 295 14.70 13.98 4.29
CA LEU A 295 13.69 15.04 4.26
C LEU A 295 12.41 14.48 3.67
N GLN A 296 11.27 14.87 4.24
CA GLN A 296 9.96 14.66 3.65
C GLN A 296 9.36 16.01 3.28
N ASP A 297 9.01 16.21 2.02
CA ASP A 297 8.24 17.38 1.60
C ASP A 297 6.80 17.27 2.14
N LEU A 298 6.33 18.31 2.82
CA LEU A 298 5.03 18.33 3.49
C LEU A 298 3.84 18.47 2.53
N LYS A 299 4.07 18.93 1.29
CA LYS A 299 3.05 19.11 0.25
C LYS A 299 2.98 17.87 -0.64
N THR A 300 4.11 17.40 -1.15
CA THR A 300 4.14 16.28 -2.12
C THR A 300 4.13 14.92 -1.42
N GLY A 301 4.68 14.85 -0.20
CA GLY A 301 4.95 13.62 0.52
C GLY A 301 6.26 12.92 0.12
N ASP A 302 6.98 13.45 -0.88
CA ASP A 302 8.20 12.86 -1.41
C ASP A 302 9.32 12.87 -0.38
N LEU A 303 10.21 11.89 -0.50
CA LEU A 303 11.35 11.70 0.39
C LEU A 303 12.65 12.01 -0.36
N PHE A 304 13.58 12.66 0.34
CA PHE A 304 14.87 13.05 -0.20
C PHE A 304 16.00 12.68 0.76
N SER A 305 17.12 12.25 0.22
CA SER A 305 18.30 11.81 0.96
C SER A 305 19.58 12.48 0.44
N GLY A 306 20.72 12.08 1.02
CA GLY A 306 22.04 12.53 0.60
C GLY A 306 22.57 13.77 1.32
N ASP A 307 23.73 14.24 0.87
CA ASP A 307 24.46 15.34 1.51
C ASP A 307 23.67 16.64 1.55
N LYS A 308 22.89 16.93 0.50
CA LYS A 308 22.03 18.11 0.45
C LYS A 308 20.94 18.09 1.51
N ALA A 309 20.29 16.94 1.71
CA ALA A 309 19.30 16.74 2.77
C ALA A 309 19.93 16.97 4.16
N ARG A 310 21.14 16.45 4.37
CA ARG A 310 21.91 16.64 5.60
C ARG A 310 22.26 18.11 5.85
N GLN A 311 22.73 18.83 4.83
CA GLN A 311 23.02 20.27 4.90
C GLN A 311 21.77 21.09 5.22
N MET A 312 20.65 20.83 4.53
CA MET A 312 19.37 21.53 4.76
C MET A 312 18.85 21.32 6.18
N ALA A 313 19.07 20.14 6.76
CA ALA A 313 18.78 19.85 8.16
C ALA A 313 19.70 20.58 9.17
N GLY A 314 20.71 21.32 8.70
CA GLY A 314 21.71 21.98 9.54
C GLY A 314 22.71 21.00 10.18
N ILE A 315 22.91 19.84 9.56
CA ILE A 315 23.78 18.77 10.07
C ILE A 315 25.09 18.75 9.25
N PRO A 316 26.26 18.96 9.88
CA PRO A 316 27.56 18.86 9.20
C PRO A 316 27.80 17.50 8.54
N ILE A 317 28.33 17.51 7.31
CA ILE A 317 28.72 16.32 6.56
C ILE A 317 30.02 15.74 7.14
N GLY A 318 30.12 14.41 7.20
CA GLY A 318 31.36 13.72 7.58
C GLY A 318 31.73 13.80 9.07
N GLU A 319 30.99 14.56 9.87
CA GLU A 319 31.30 14.81 11.28
C GLU A 319 30.23 14.29 12.24
N SER A 320 30.67 13.92 13.45
CA SER A 320 29.78 13.55 14.55
C SER A 320 29.63 14.72 15.52
N CYS A 321 28.44 15.30 15.59
CA CYS A 321 28.21 16.55 16.34
C CYS A 321 26.87 16.54 17.09
N ASN A 322 26.75 17.43 18.08
CA ASN A 322 25.48 17.70 18.75
C ASN A 322 24.76 18.83 18.02
N VAL A 323 23.65 18.50 17.37
CA VAL A 323 22.85 19.43 16.57
C VAL A 323 21.46 19.60 17.17
N SER A 324 20.91 20.80 17.04
CA SER A 324 19.51 21.11 17.33
C SER A 324 18.74 21.23 16.02
N PRO A 325 17.42 20.95 16.00
CA PRO A 325 16.61 21.12 14.81
C PRO A 325 16.73 22.55 14.27
N LEU A 326 17.04 22.68 12.99
CA LEU A 326 16.94 23.94 12.25
C LEU A 326 15.54 24.03 11.63
N SER A 327 15.00 25.25 11.50
CA SER A 327 13.79 25.44 10.69
C SER A 327 14.10 25.07 9.24
N CYS A 328 13.38 24.08 8.71
CA CYS A 328 13.45 23.67 7.31
C CYS A 328 12.04 23.84 6.70
N PRO A 329 11.66 25.06 6.29
CA PRO A 329 10.29 25.34 5.83
C PRO A 329 9.87 24.39 4.71
N GLY A 330 8.66 23.85 4.83
CA GLY A 330 8.11 22.89 3.84
C GLY A 330 8.59 21.44 4.03
N TYR A 331 9.54 21.17 4.92
CA TYR A 331 10.08 19.82 5.12
C TYR A 331 9.99 19.34 6.56
N ARG A 332 9.78 18.03 6.70
CA ARG A 332 10.05 17.29 7.94
C ARG A 332 11.40 16.59 7.83
N VAL A 333 12.19 16.62 8.91
CA VAL A 333 13.53 16.02 8.95
C VAL A 333 13.52 14.75 9.79
N PHE A 334 14.11 13.69 9.26
CA PHE A 334 14.27 12.41 9.94
C PHE A 334 15.74 12.02 10.04
N ILE A 335 16.12 11.43 11.17
CA ILE A 335 17.49 10.96 11.42
C ILE A 335 17.47 9.46 11.67
N GLN A 336 18.35 8.73 10.99
CA GLN A 336 18.53 7.30 11.18
C GLN A 336 18.91 6.96 12.64
N SER A 337 18.23 5.97 13.21
CA SER A 337 18.54 5.39 14.51
C SER A 337 19.10 3.98 14.36
N THR A 338 20.23 3.72 15.02
CA THR A 338 20.70 2.35 15.31
C THR A 338 20.37 1.91 16.74
N SER A 339 19.63 2.73 17.50
CA SER A 339 19.16 2.35 18.83
C SER A 339 17.75 1.78 18.75
N TYR A 340 17.60 0.56 19.23
CA TYR A 340 16.30 -0.13 19.34
C TYR A 340 15.43 0.41 20.49
N ASN A 341 16.06 0.98 21.52
CA ASN A 341 15.40 1.53 22.71
C ASN A 341 15.16 3.04 22.65
N ARG A 342 15.53 3.71 21.55
CA ARG A 342 15.21 5.12 21.38
C ARG A 342 13.70 5.30 21.46
N LYS A 343 13.26 6.23 22.31
CA LYS A 343 11.86 6.59 22.48
C LYS A 343 11.42 7.49 21.33
N LEU A 344 10.41 7.06 20.58
CA LEU A 344 9.61 7.89 19.69
C LEU A 344 8.65 8.72 20.53
N LEU A 345 8.36 9.95 20.08
CA LEU A 345 7.52 10.88 20.82
C LEU A 345 6.12 10.92 20.19
N ALA A 346 5.09 10.95 21.02
CA ALA A 346 3.72 11.10 20.54
C ALA A 346 3.55 12.35 19.68
N GLY A 347 2.76 12.26 18.61
CA GLY A 347 2.52 13.34 17.65
C GLY A 347 3.63 13.55 16.62
N THR A 348 4.70 12.74 16.65
CA THR A 348 5.74 12.74 15.62
C THR A 348 5.47 11.70 14.54
N LYS A 349 6.24 11.76 13.46
CA LYS A 349 6.32 10.71 12.44
C LYS A 349 7.57 9.84 12.65
N PHE A 350 7.49 8.62 12.13
CA PHE A 350 8.60 7.69 12.08
C PHE A 350 8.69 7.08 10.68
N LEU A 351 9.88 7.11 10.08
CA LEU A 351 10.12 6.35 8.85
C LEU A 351 10.68 4.99 9.20
N TYR A 352 10.23 3.97 8.48
CA TYR A 352 10.81 2.65 8.55
C TYR A 352 11.08 2.11 7.16
N GLU A 353 12.33 1.70 6.94
CA GLU A 353 12.76 1.05 5.70
C GLU A 353 12.27 -0.41 5.69
N ILE A 354 11.38 -0.75 4.77
CA ILE A 354 10.87 -2.13 4.63
C ILE A 354 11.93 -2.98 3.91
N ASP A 355 12.01 -4.26 4.29
CA ASP A 355 12.94 -5.22 3.69
C ASP A 355 12.78 -5.41 2.19
N ASP A 356 13.85 -5.90 1.58
CA ASP A 356 14.00 -6.33 0.18
C ASP A 356 14.13 -5.23 -0.89
N TRP A 357 14.36 -3.99 -0.48
CA TRP A 357 14.97 -2.99 -1.37
C TRP A 357 16.45 -3.33 -1.60
N VAL A 358 16.71 -4.31 -2.47
CA VAL A 358 18.04 -4.54 -3.04
C VAL A 358 17.91 -4.17 -4.52
N ASP A 359 18.65 -3.15 -4.94
CA ASP A 359 18.74 -2.69 -6.33
C ASP A 359 19.06 -3.82 -7.33
#